data_AF-A0A7S1I1E7-F1
#
_entry.id   AF-A0A7S1I1E7-F1
#
_cell.length_a   1.000
_cell.length_b   1.000
_cell.length_c   1.000
_cell.angle_alpha   90.00
_cell.angle_beta   90.00
_cell.angle_gamma   90.00
#
_symmetry.space_group_name_H-M   'P 1'
#
loop_
_entity.id
_entity.type
_entity.pdbx_description
1 polymer ?
#
loop_
_entity_poly.entity_id
_entity_poly.type
_entity_poly.pdbx_seq_one_letter_code
_entity_poly.pdbx_strand_id
1 'polypeptide(L)'
;APPTRATPLLYCTALPVLHRLHREPNLEGVGCLVIDELQEREPHTELLLAVVRDMFLRQPQLPLKVVLMATEGARLVNFWTGAGDGRQLPEPATFHIKDPPFPPKVFFLEDALEWTSFDMADSLICEGKDVPALNDREVAEVRRELHAAGHQYKLDTVRSLLMVERDTIPMELLRDLIFLFHGTAAPGSILVFLPELADIEQLSDALLLHPLGSELLLCPVHALAAPGQLQCSFTTDEPLRKVIL
;
A
#
# COMPACT_ATOMS: atom_id res chain seq x y z
N ALA A 1 6.83 -18.48 -24.42
CA ALA A 1 7.28 -19.87 -24.20
C ALA A 1 7.38 -20.09 -22.69
N PRO A 2 6.96 -21.25 -22.16
CA PRO A 2 7.13 -21.53 -20.74
C PRO A 2 8.62 -21.57 -20.37
N PRO A 3 9.00 -21.25 -19.12
CA PRO A 3 10.39 -21.31 -18.68
C PRO A 3 10.92 -22.73 -18.84
N THR A 4 12.01 -22.88 -19.59
CA THR A 4 12.71 -24.17 -19.76
C THR A 4 13.77 -24.33 -18.67
N ARG A 5 14.25 -25.55 -18.41
CA ARG A 5 15.39 -25.79 -17.51
C ARG A 5 16.65 -25.01 -17.90
N ALA A 6 16.75 -24.54 -19.15
CA ALA A 6 17.87 -23.75 -19.66
C ALA A 6 17.72 -22.24 -19.40
N THR A 7 16.54 -21.75 -19.00
CA THR A 7 16.25 -20.33 -18.76
C THR A 7 15.49 -20.15 -17.44
N PRO A 8 16.11 -20.45 -16.29
CA PRO A 8 15.46 -20.28 -14.99
C PRO A 8 15.21 -18.80 -14.70
N LEU A 9 14.05 -18.50 -14.11
CA LEU A 9 13.78 -17.22 -13.47
C LEU A 9 14.09 -17.35 -11.98
N LEU A 10 14.92 -16.44 -11.46
CA LEU A 10 15.30 -16.39 -10.06
C LEU A 10 14.79 -15.09 -9.46
N TYR A 11 13.93 -15.21 -8.46
CA TYR A 11 13.50 -14.09 -7.62
C TYR A 11 14.40 -14.03 -6.38
N CYS A 12 14.96 -12.87 -6.11
CA CYS A 12 15.78 -12.62 -4.93
C CYS A 12 15.75 -11.13 -4.59
N THR A 13 16.08 -10.81 -3.34
CA THR A 13 16.26 -9.41 -2.92
C THR A 13 17.54 -8.83 -3.51
N ALA A 14 17.71 -7.50 -3.45
CA ALA A 14 18.86 -6.82 -4.06
C ALA A 14 20.22 -7.26 -3.48
N LEU A 15 20.28 -7.59 -2.18
CA LEU A 15 21.54 -7.86 -1.48
C LEU A 15 22.30 -9.11 -2.00
N PRO A 16 21.66 -10.28 -2.21
CA PRO A 16 22.29 -11.41 -2.92
C PRO A 16 22.91 -11.04 -4.28
N VAL A 17 22.26 -10.16 -5.05
CA VAL A 17 22.76 -9.71 -6.36
C VAL A 17 24.00 -8.83 -6.19
N LEU A 18 23.98 -7.90 -5.23
CA LEU A 18 25.15 -7.06 -4.88
C LEU A 18 26.36 -7.90 -4.45
N HIS A 19 26.15 -8.91 -3.60
CA HIS A 19 27.22 -9.84 -3.21
C HIS A 19 27.77 -10.63 -4.40
N ARG A 20 26.90 -11.01 -5.34
CA ARG A 20 27.34 -11.66 -6.57
C ARG A 20 28.15 -10.72 -7.45
N LEU A 21 27.68 -9.49 -7.68
CA LEU A 21 28.41 -8.45 -8.43
C LEU A 21 29.81 -8.18 -7.85
N HIS A 22 29.98 -8.26 -6.53
CA HIS A 22 31.29 -8.11 -5.91
C HIS A 22 32.28 -9.21 -6.30
N ARG A 23 31.81 -10.45 -6.52
CA ARG A 23 32.65 -11.61 -6.87
C ARG A 23 32.74 -11.83 -8.38
N GLU A 24 31.66 -11.55 -9.09
CA GLU A 24 31.46 -11.72 -10.53
C GLU A 24 30.99 -10.38 -11.12
N PRO A 25 31.91 -9.44 -11.42
CA PRO A 25 31.56 -8.08 -11.84
C PRO A 25 30.74 -7.98 -13.12
N ASN A 26 30.74 -9.04 -13.94
CA ASN A 26 30.02 -9.11 -15.22
C ASN A 26 28.72 -9.95 -15.14
N LEU A 27 28.36 -10.47 -13.95
CA LEU A 27 27.23 -11.39 -13.75
C LEU A 27 27.20 -12.54 -14.78
N GLU A 28 28.30 -13.27 -14.91
CA GLU A 28 28.42 -14.34 -15.91
C GLU A 28 27.29 -15.37 -15.80
N GLY A 29 26.71 -15.73 -16.94
CA GLY A 29 25.55 -16.64 -17.00
C GLY A 29 24.20 -15.99 -16.72
N VAL A 30 24.14 -14.69 -16.39
CA VAL A 30 22.88 -13.93 -16.30
C VAL A 30 22.62 -13.23 -17.63
N GLY A 31 21.54 -13.63 -18.32
CA GLY A 31 21.15 -12.99 -19.60
C GLY A 31 20.33 -11.70 -19.41
N CYS A 32 19.60 -11.59 -18.30
CA CYS A 32 18.76 -10.44 -18.01
C CYS A 32 18.64 -10.22 -16.51
N LEU A 33 18.80 -8.96 -16.07
CA LEU A 33 18.52 -8.50 -14.72
C LEU A 33 17.27 -7.62 -14.75
N VAL A 34 16.28 -7.97 -13.94
CA VAL A 34 15.06 -7.16 -13.74
C VAL A 34 15.14 -6.56 -12.35
N ILE A 35 15.07 -5.23 -12.25
CA ILE A 35 15.02 -4.50 -10.99
C ILE A 35 13.60 -3.93 -10.85
N ASP A 36 12.88 -4.45 -9.88
CA ASP A 36 11.47 -4.13 -9.62
C ASP A 36 11.29 -3.11 -8.49
N GLU A 37 10.09 -2.55 -8.37
CA GLU A 37 9.65 -1.67 -7.27
C GLU A 37 10.57 -0.47 -7.00
N LEU A 38 11.19 0.10 -8.05
CA LEU A 38 12.15 1.20 -7.93
C LEU A 38 11.54 2.51 -7.40
N GLN A 39 10.21 2.60 -7.27
CA GLN A 39 9.54 3.70 -6.59
C GLN A 39 9.71 3.69 -5.07
N GLU A 40 10.00 2.54 -4.44
CA GLU A 40 10.16 2.44 -2.98
C GLU A 40 11.49 3.04 -2.49
N ARG A 41 12.47 3.20 -3.40
CA ARG A 41 13.81 3.76 -3.11
C ARG A 41 14.54 3.04 -1.97
N GLU A 42 14.40 1.72 -1.91
CA GLU A 42 15.11 0.90 -0.95
C GLU A 42 16.64 1.06 -1.11
N PRO A 43 17.42 1.26 -0.03
CA PRO A 43 18.85 1.55 -0.13
C PRO A 43 19.67 0.53 -0.92
N HIS A 44 19.38 -0.76 -0.75
CA HIS A 44 20.08 -1.82 -1.47
C HIS A 44 19.75 -1.82 -2.97
N THR A 45 18.50 -1.53 -3.31
CA THR A 45 18.02 -1.48 -4.70
C THR A 45 18.57 -0.25 -5.42
N GLU A 46 18.62 0.91 -4.76
CA GLU A 46 19.27 2.13 -5.29
C GLU A 46 20.78 1.92 -5.50
N LEU A 47 21.46 1.26 -4.56
CA LEU A 47 22.88 0.90 -4.73
C LEU A 47 23.07 -0.08 -5.89
N LEU A 48 22.22 -1.09 -6.02
CA LEU A 48 22.25 -2.04 -7.13
C LEU A 48 22.09 -1.31 -8.47
N LEU A 49 21.12 -0.41 -8.57
CA LEU A 49 20.89 0.41 -9.76
C LEU A 49 22.13 1.24 -10.12
N ALA A 50 22.78 1.87 -9.13
CA ALA A 50 24.00 2.63 -9.35
C ALA A 50 25.18 1.76 -9.83
N VAL A 51 25.42 0.61 -9.18
CA VAL A 51 26.49 -0.32 -9.56
C VAL A 51 26.27 -0.87 -10.97
N VAL A 52 25.02 -1.20 -11.32
CA VAL A 52 24.65 -1.70 -12.64
C VAL A 52 24.87 -0.62 -13.70
N ARG A 53 24.43 0.62 -13.47
CA ARG A 53 24.70 1.74 -14.40
C ARG A 53 26.20 1.91 -14.64
N ASP A 54 26.99 1.89 -13.57
CA ASP A 54 28.45 2.02 -13.60
C ASP A 54 29.13 0.88 -14.38
N MET A 55 28.57 -0.32 -14.32
CA MET A 55 29.03 -1.47 -15.09
C MET A 55 28.85 -1.26 -16.60
N PHE A 56 27.70 -0.74 -17.03
CA PHE A 56 27.46 -0.41 -18.45
C PHE A 56 28.34 0.73 -18.95
N LEU A 57 28.63 1.71 -18.09
CA LEU A 57 29.56 2.79 -18.42
C LEU A 57 30.99 2.27 -18.65
N ARG A 58 31.43 1.26 -17.89
CA ARG A 58 32.75 0.62 -18.05
C ARG A 58 32.80 -0.36 -19.21
N GLN A 59 31.71 -1.07 -19.49
CA GLN A 59 31.63 -2.13 -20.49
C GLN A 59 30.39 -1.99 -21.37
N PRO A 60 30.39 -1.10 -22.37
CA PRO A 60 29.23 -0.88 -23.24
C PRO A 60 28.81 -2.11 -24.08
N GLN A 61 29.72 -3.08 -24.27
CA GLN A 61 29.49 -4.30 -25.05
C GLN A 61 29.05 -5.49 -24.20
N LEU A 62 28.69 -5.27 -22.92
CA LEU A 62 28.25 -6.33 -22.02
C LEU A 62 26.95 -6.97 -22.57
N PRO A 63 26.87 -8.30 -22.72
CA PRO A 63 25.69 -8.97 -23.28
C PRO A 63 24.48 -9.04 -22.32
N LEU A 64 24.57 -8.44 -21.13
CA LEU A 64 23.51 -8.39 -20.13
C LEU A 64 22.41 -7.42 -20.57
N LYS A 65 21.15 -7.82 -20.42
CA LYS A 65 19.99 -6.91 -20.54
C LYS A 65 19.52 -6.46 -19.16
N VAL A 66 19.13 -5.20 -19.03
CA VAL A 66 18.55 -4.66 -17.80
C VAL A 66 17.12 -4.17 -18.08
N VAL A 67 16.19 -4.56 -17.23
CA VAL A 67 14.81 -4.06 -17.21
C VAL A 67 14.58 -3.38 -15.86
N LEU A 68 14.15 -2.13 -15.90
CA LEU A 68 13.82 -1.34 -14.72
C LEU A 68 12.30 -1.18 -14.68
N MET A 69 11.68 -1.53 -13.56
CA MET A 69 10.23 -1.44 -13.37
C MET A 69 9.93 -0.45 -12.24
N ALA A 70 9.08 0.53 -12.53
CA ALA A 70 8.67 1.58 -11.61
C ALA A 70 7.33 2.19 -12.05
N THR A 71 6.65 2.85 -11.11
CA THR A 71 5.48 3.69 -11.39
C THR A 71 5.83 4.95 -12.19
N GLU A 72 7.01 5.55 -11.95
CA GLU A 72 7.46 6.77 -12.62
C GLU A 72 8.79 6.57 -13.36
N GLY A 73 8.72 6.34 -14.67
CA GLY A 73 9.88 6.04 -15.51
C GLY A 73 10.82 7.22 -15.79
N ALA A 74 10.32 8.46 -15.76
CA ALA A 74 11.08 9.65 -16.18
C ALA A 74 12.36 9.84 -15.34
N ARG A 75 12.26 9.62 -14.01
CA ARG A 75 13.40 9.69 -13.10
C ARG A 75 14.49 8.68 -13.45
N LEU A 76 14.09 7.45 -13.79
CA LEU A 76 15.00 6.38 -14.15
C LEU A 76 15.70 6.64 -15.48
N VAL A 77 14.98 7.19 -16.47
CA VAL A 77 15.57 7.61 -17.75
C VAL A 77 16.65 8.67 -17.55
N ASN A 78 16.36 9.70 -16.74
CA ASN A 78 17.31 10.77 -16.43
C ASN A 78 18.55 10.24 -15.71
N PHE A 79 18.35 9.35 -14.73
CA PHE A 79 19.43 8.69 -14.02
C PHE A 79 20.28 7.84 -14.97
N TRP A 80 19.65 7.01 -15.80
CA TRP A 80 20.34 6.07 -16.68
C TRP A 80 21.20 6.80 -17.71
N THR A 81 20.63 7.81 -18.38
CA THR A 81 21.29 8.58 -19.44
C THR A 81 22.37 9.54 -18.92
N GLY A 82 22.41 9.82 -17.61
CA GLY A 82 23.43 10.70 -17.03
C GLY A 82 23.22 12.17 -17.36
N ALA A 83 21.97 12.64 -17.33
CA ALA A 83 21.65 14.05 -17.55
C ALA A 83 22.38 14.94 -16.51
N GLY A 84 23.56 15.45 -16.86
CA GLY A 84 24.35 16.39 -16.06
C GLY A 84 25.73 15.92 -15.57
N ASP A 85 26.16 14.67 -15.78
CA ASP A 85 27.43 14.14 -15.21
C ASP A 85 28.54 13.84 -16.26
N GLY A 86 28.28 14.10 -17.54
CA GLY A 86 29.21 13.88 -18.64
C GLY A 86 29.45 12.41 -19.02
N ARG A 87 28.75 11.46 -18.38
CA ARG A 87 28.82 10.01 -18.65
C ARG A 87 27.50 9.54 -19.25
N GLN A 88 27.45 9.49 -20.58
CA GLN A 88 26.22 9.19 -21.31
C GLN A 88 26.10 7.71 -21.66
N LEU A 89 24.99 7.09 -21.21
CA LEU A 89 24.48 5.84 -21.76
C LEU A 89 23.39 6.16 -22.79
N PRO A 90 23.13 5.26 -23.76
CA PRO A 90 22.01 5.43 -24.68
C PRO A 90 20.69 5.50 -23.93
N GLU A 91 19.74 6.24 -24.50
CA GLU A 91 18.39 6.35 -23.96
C GLU A 91 17.71 4.97 -23.95
N PRO A 92 17.17 4.52 -22.80
CA PRO A 92 16.50 3.24 -22.72
C PRO A 92 15.13 3.30 -23.40
N ALA A 93 14.71 2.19 -24.00
CA ALA A 93 13.33 2.05 -24.45
C ALA A 93 12.37 2.08 -23.25
N THR A 94 11.38 2.96 -23.30
CA THR A 94 10.36 3.10 -22.25
C THR A 94 9.06 2.44 -22.67
N PHE A 95 8.45 1.69 -21.76
CA PHE A 95 7.17 1.04 -21.96
C PHE A 95 6.23 1.40 -20.81
N HIS A 96 5.11 2.04 -21.13
CA HIS A 96 4.07 2.37 -20.16
C HIS A 96 3.01 1.28 -20.14
N ILE A 97 2.84 0.61 -19.00
CA ILE A 97 1.72 -0.32 -18.79
C ILE A 97 0.48 0.53 -18.55
N LYS A 98 -0.60 0.29 -19.30
CA LYS A 98 -1.84 1.07 -19.16
C LYS A 98 -2.43 0.89 -17.77
N ASP A 99 -3.01 1.97 -17.25
CA ASP A 99 -3.74 1.91 -15.98
C ASP A 99 -4.84 0.84 -16.05
N PRO A 100 -5.17 0.21 -14.91
CA PRO A 100 -6.28 -0.72 -14.83
C PRO A 100 -7.58 -0.06 -15.32
N PRO A 101 -8.46 -0.82 -15.99
CA PRO A 101 -9.70 -0.27 -16.55
C PRO A 101 -10.74 0.15 -15.50
N PHE A 102 -10.47 -0.10 -14.22
CA PHE A 102 -11.40 0.14 -13.11
C PHE A 102 -10.74 1.07 -12.08
N PRO A 103 -10.84 2.40 -12.23
CA PRO A 103 -10.33 3.33 -11.23
C PRO A 103 -11.15 3.18 -9.93
N PRO A 104 -10.49 3.11 -8.76
CA PRO A 104 -11.21 3.01 -7.49
C PRO A 104 -11.99 4.30 -7.22
N LYS A 105 -13.17 4.16 -6.62
CA LYS A 105 -13.87 5.30 -6.01
C LYS A 105 -13.21 5.60 -4.67
N VAL A 106 -12.87 6.86 -4.45
CA VAL A 106 -12.22 7.33 -3.22
C VAL A 106 -13.24 8.04 -2.35
N PHE A 107 -13.21 7.75 -1.06
CA PHE A 107 -14.04 8.35 -0.03
C PHE A 107 -13.14 8.78 1.14
N PHE A 108 -13.62 9.72 1.94
CA PHE A 108 -12.87 10.33 3.03
C PHE A 108 -13.52 10.01 4.38
N LEU A 109 -12.90 10.50 5.46
CA LEU A 109 -13.31 10.19 6.83
C LEU A 109 -14.75 10.63 7.12
N GLU A 110 -15.14 11.80 6.60
CA GLU A 110 -16.50 12.32 6.68
C GLU A 110 -17.56 11.39 6.07
N ASP A 111 -17.22 10.67 4.99
CA ASP A 111 -18.12 9.68 4.38
C ASP A 111 -18.30 8.48 5.31
N ALA A 112 -17.19 7.97 5.87
CA ALA A 112 -17.21 6.84 6.80
C ALA A 112 -18.03 7.17 8.06
N LEU A 113 -17.84 8.36 8.63
CA LEU A 113 -18.60 8.86 9.78
C LEU A 113 -20.10 9.02 9.45
N GLU A 114 -20.45 9.53 8.27
CA GLU A 114 -21.84 9.67 7.83
C GLU A 114 -22.53 8.30 7.67
N TRP A 115 -21.86 7.34 7.04
CA TRP A 115 -22.44 6.01 6.77
C TRP A 115 -22.63 5.18 8.03
N THR A 116 -21.65 5.22 8.93
CA THR A 116 -21.72 4.49 10.21
C THR A 116 -22.57 5.23 11.24
N SER A 117 -22.81 6.54 11.04
CA SER A 117 -23.38 7.42 12.07
C SER A 117 -22.60 7.33 13.39
N PHE A 118 -21.29 7.14 13.29
CA PHE A 118 -20.40 6.96 14.43
C PHE A 118 -20.25 8.28 15.22
N ASP A 119 -20.47 8.18 16.52
CA ASP A 119 -20.32 9.31 17.45
C ASP A 119 -18.95 9.25 18.13
N MET A 120 -18.07 10.17 17.73
CA MET A 120 -16.73 10.27 18.31
C MET A 120 -16.78 10.73 19.77
N ALA A 121 -17.78 11.51 20.18
CA ALA A 121 -17.90 11.94 21.57
C ALA A 121 -18.17 10.73 22.48
N ASP A 122 -19.09 9.86 22.08
CA ASP A 122 -19.43 8.65 22.84
C ASP A 122 -18.23 7.70 22.95
N SER A 123 -17.47 7.51 21.86
CA SER A 123 -16.27 6.68 21.87
C SER A 123 -15.19 7.25 22.79
N LEU A 124 -14.95 8.57 22.77
CA LEU A 124 -14.02 9.23 23.72
C LEU A 124 -14.46 9.03 25.18
N ILE A 125 -15.77 9.13 25.47
CA ILE A 125 -16.31 8.91 26.81
C ILE A 125 -16.08 7.46 27.27
N CYS A 126 -16.31 6.48 26.39
CA CYS A 126 -16.07 5.07 26.67
C CYS A 126 -14.59 4.77 26.97
N GLU A 127 -13.68 5.48 26.30
CA GLU A 127 -12.23 5.42 26.56
C GLU A 127 -11.79 6.21 27.81
N GLY A 128 -12.71 6.93 28.47
CA GLY A 128 -12.41 7.78 29.62
C GLY A 128 -11.60 9.02 29.27
N LYS A 129 -11.65 9.46 28.00
CA LYS A 129 -11.00 10.67 27.50
C LYS A 129 -11.93 11.88 27.62
N ASP A 130 -11.33 13.06 27.74
CA ASP A 130 -12.08 14.31 27.73
C ASP A 130 -12.67 14.58 26.35
N VAL A 131 -13.96 14.91 26.29
CA VAL A 131 -14.62 15.31 25.04
C VAL A 131 -14.29 16.77 24.75
N PRO A 132 -13.67 17.08 23.59
CA PRO A 132 -13.39 18.46 23.21
C PRO A 132 -14.68 19.29 23.13
N ALA A 133 -14.69 20.44 23.82
CA ALA A 133 -15.78 21.40 23.71
C ALA A 133 -15.69 22.12 22.35
N LEU A 134 -16.49 21.65 21.38
CA LEU A 134 -16.53 22.26 20.06
C LEU A 134 -17.28 23.60 20.09
N ASN A 135 -16.77 24.58 19.36
CA ASN A 135 -17.42 25.87 19.15
C ASN A 135 -18.43 25.76 18.00
N ASP A 136 -19.70 26.10 18.24
CA ASP A 136 -20.74 26.07 17.20
C ASP A 136 -20.38 26.90 15.95
N ARG A 137 -19.56 27.94 16.10
CA ARG A 137 -19.06 28.73 14.96
C ARG A 137 -18.10 27.93 14.08
N GLU A 138 -17.19 27.18 14.68
CA GLU A 138 -16.22 26.33 13.97
C GLU A 138 -16.94 25.19 13.25
N VAL A 139 -17.90 24.54 13.93
CA VAL A 139 -18.76 23.52 13.33
C VAL A 139 -19.52 24.07 12.11
N ALA A 140 -20.10 25.27 12.24
CA ALA A 140 -20.82 25.92 11.14
C ALA A 140 -19.91 26.40 9.99
N GLU A 141 -18.64 26.68 10.27
CA GLU A 141 -17.63 27.04 9.27
C GLU A 141 -17.21 25.82 8.45
N VAL A 142 -16.76 24.74 9.10
CA VAL A 142 -16.38 23.49 8.41
C VAL A 142 -17.55 22.93 7.61
N ARG A 143 -18.77 22.96 8.17
CA ARG A 143 -19.96 22.53 7.43
C ARG A 143 -20.21 23.35 6.16
N ARG A 144 -19.97 24.67 6.20
CA ARG A 144 -20.10 25.52 5.00
C ARG A 144 -19.04 25.19 3.96
N GLU A 145 -17.81 24.92 4.38
CA GLU A 145 -16.71 24.54 3.47
C GLU A 145 -17.02 23.21 2.76
N LEU A 146 -17.43 22.19 3.51
CA LEU A 146 -17.84 20.90 2.96
C LEU A 146 -19.02 21.06 1.99
N HIS A 147 -20.00 21.89 2.34
CA HIS A 147 -21.13 22.20 1.46
C HIS A 147 -20.70 22.95 0.19
N ALA A 148 -19.74 23.87 0.29
CA ALA A 148 -19.20 24.57 -0.87
C ALA A 148 -18.43 23.62 -1.81
N ALA A 149 -17.80 22.58 -1.26
CA ALA A 149 -17.18 21.49 -2.01
C ALA A 149 -18.20 20.49 -2.60
N GLY A 150 -19.50 20.67 -2.35
CA GLY A 150 -20.58 19.84 -2.89
C GLY A 150 -21.01 18.68 -2.00
N HIS A 151 -20.51 18.61 -0.77
CA HIS A 151 -20.82 17.54 0.18
C HIS A 151 -21.86 17.99 1.20
N GLN A 152 -22.88 17.16 1.46
CA GLN A 152 -23.94 17.45 2.42
C GLN A 152 -23.96 16.42 3.55
N TYR A 153 -23.25 16.72 4.64
CA TYR A 153 -23.19 15.88 5.83
C TYR A 153 -24.11 16.38 6.95
N LYS A 154 -24.52 15.45 7.82
CA LYS A 154 -25.24 15.78 9.06
C LYS A 154 -24.38 16.59 10.00
N LEU A 155 -25.03 17.34 10.90
CA LEU A 155 -24.31 18.14 11.89
C LEU A 155 -23.45 17.26 12.81
N ASP A 156 -23.96 16.09 13.18
CA ASP A 156 -23.26 15.17 14.08
C ASP A 156 -22.03 14.56 13.41
N THR A 157 -22.08 14.28 12.11
CA THR A 157 -20.90 13.88 11.32
C THR A 157 -19.81 14.95 11.35
N VAL A 158 -20.17 16.22 11.18
CA VAL A 158 -19.20 17.33 11.24
C VAL A 158 -18.62 17.48 12.65
N ARG A 159 -19.42 17.26 13.69
CA ARG A 159 -18.94 17.26 15.07
C ARG A 159 -17.96 16.11 15.32
N SER A 160 -18.32 14.88 14.95
CA SER A 160 -17.42 13.73 15.08
C SER A 160 -16.12 13.95 14.30
N LEU A 161 -16.19 14.50 13.08
CA LEU A 161 -15.02 14.81 12.26
C LEU A 161 -14.04 15.76 12.96
N LEU A 162 -14.56 16.78 13.65
CA LEU A 162 -13.75 17.75 14.38
C LEU A 162 -13.11 17.19 15.67
N MET A 163 -13.60 16.06 16.16
CA MET A 163 -13.07 15.38 17.35
C MET A 163 -11.99 14.34 17.03
N VAL A 164 -11.83 13.95 15.76
CA VAL A 164 -10.83 12.96 15.35
C VAL A 164 -9.44 13.59 15.38
N GLU A 165 -8.55 13.01 16.18
CA GLU A 165 -7.14 13.38 16.22
C GLU A 165 -6.41 12.85 14.97
N ARG A 166 -5.46 13.63 14.44
CA ARG A 166 -4.80 13.31 13.15
C ARG A 166 -4.00 12.00 13.17
N ASP A 167 -3.43 11.65 14.32
CA ASP A 167 -2.51 10.52 14.46
C ASP A 167 -3.16 9.31 15.16
N THR A 168 -4.48 9.36 15.38
CA THR A 168 -5.23 8.32 16.09
C THR A 168 -6.19 7.65 15.14
N ILE A 169 -6.19 6.31 15.10
CA ILE A 169 -7.10 5.51 14.29
C ILE A 169 -8.28 5.09 15.16
N PRO A 170 -9.53 5.54 14.88
CA PRO A 170 -10.69 5.10 15.65
C PRO A 170 -11.04 3.64 15.29
N MET A 171 -10.55 2.69 16.08
CA MET A 171 -10.71 1.26 15.81
C MET A 171 -12.18 0.81 15.76
N GLU A 172 -13.02 1.43 16.59
CA GLU A 172 -14.47 1.16 16.59
C GLU A 172 -15.12 1.59 15.26
N LEU A 173 -14.71 2.73 14.71
CA LEU A 173 -15.17 3.18 13.39
C LEU A 173 -14.75 2.20 12.29
N LEU A 174 -13.49 1.72 12.32
CA LEU A 174 -13.01 0.72 11.36
C LEU A 174 -13.81 -0.58 11.46
N ARG A 175 -14.03 -1.09 12.67
CA ARG A 175 -14.86 -2.28 12.93
C ARG A 175 -16.26 -2.10 12.34
N ASP A 176 -16.91 -0.98 12.64
CA ASP A 176 -18.28 -0.71 12.20
C ASP A 176 -18.37 -0.55 10.68
N LEU A 177 -17.35 0.06 10.08
CA LEU A 177 -17.23 0.19 8.62
C LEU A 177 -17.05 -1.17 7.93
N ILE A 178 -16.24 -2.07 8.51
CA ILE A 178 -16.06 -3.43 8.00
C ILE A 178 -17.39 -4.20 8.02
N PHE A 179 -18.14 -4.13 9.13
CA PHE A 179 -19.44 -4.80 9.22
C PHE A 179 -20.51 -4.16 8.33
N LEU A 180 -20.48 -2.84 8.17
CA LEU A 180 -21.33 -2.14 7.21
C LEU A 180 -21.10 -2.68 5.79
N PHE A 181 -19.85 -2.76 5.35
CA PHE A 181 -19.53 -3.27 4.01
C PHE A 181 -19.74 -4.78 3.89
N HIS A 182 -19.54 -5.55 4.95
CA HIS A 182 -19.89 -6.97 4.95
C HIS A 182 -21.35 -7.20 4.59
N GLY A 183 -22.26 -6.43 5.20
CA GLY A 183 -23.70 -6.55 4.98
C GLY A 183 -24.25 -5.85 3.73
N THR A 184 -23.58 -4.81 3.22
CA THR A 184 -24.14 -3.96 2.14
C THR A 184 -23.38 -4.03 0.81
N ALA A 185 -22.09 -4.37 0.83
CA ALA A 185 -21.26 -4.35 -0.38
C ALA A 185 -21.45 -5.62 -1.21
N ALA A 186 -21.17 -5.51 -2.51
CA ALA A 186 -21.04 -6.67 -3.39
C ALA A 186 -20.00 -7.69 -2.86
N PRO A 187 -20.07 -8.96 -3.31
CA PRO A 187 -19.06 -9.96 -2.97
C PRO A 187 -17.65 -9.47 -3.29
N GLY A 188 -16.73 -9.67 -2.35
CA GLY A 188 -15.34 -9.24 -2.47
C GLY A 188 -14.64 -9.17 -1.11
N SER A 189 -13.31 -9.19 -1.13
CA SER A 189 -12.49 -9.06 0.08
C SER A 189 -12.41 -7.60 0.54
N ILE A 190 -12.16 -7.41 1.83
CA ILE A 190 -11.82 -6.11 2.42
C ILE A 190 -10.32 -6.14 2.76
N LEU A 191 -9.59 -5.10 2.39
CA LEU A 191 -8.18 -4.91 2.75
C LEU A 191 -8.09 -3.65 3.62
N VAL A 192 -7.52 -3.80 4.81
CA VAL A 192 -7.31 -2.71 5.77
C VAL A 192 -5.80 -2.51 5.89
N PHE A 193 -5.35 -1.26 5.84
CA PHE A 193 -3.96 -0.90 6.08
C PHE A 193 -3.83 -0.33 7.49
N LEU A 194 -3.07 -0.99 8.34
CA LEU A 194 -2.79 -0.59 9.71
C LEU A 194 -1.28 -0.36 9.90
N PRO A 195 -0.88 0.61 10.74
CA PRO A 195 0.51 1.00 10.84
C PRO A 195 1.36 0.00 11.64
N GLU A 196 0.83 -0.57 12.73
CA GLU A 196 1.57 -1.48 13.60
C GLU A 196 0.89 -2.84 13.76
N LEU A 197 1.68 -3.85 14.16
CA LEU A 197 1.16 -5.18 14.49
C LEU A 197 0.14 -5.13 15.62
N ALA A 198 0.34 -4.26 16.61
CA ALA A 198 -0.60 -4.10 17.72
C ALA A 198 -1.99 -3.64 17.25
N ASP A 199 -2.05 -2.79 16.23
CA ASP A 199 -3.31 -2.34 15.63
C ASP A 199 -4.02 -3.49 14.89
N ILE A 200 -3.25 -4.32 14.17
CA ILE A 200 -3.76 -5.52 13.48
C ILE A 200 -4.40 -6.46 14.49
N GLU A 201 -3.70 -6.73 15.60
CA GLU A 201 -4.19 -7.60 16.67
C GLU A 201 -5.43 -6.99 17.34
N GLN A 202 -5.41 -5.70 17.66
CA GLN A 202 -6.54 -4.99 18.27
C GLN A 202 -7.79 -5.04 17.40
N LEU A 203 -7.67 -4.74 16.10
CA LEU A 203 -8.81 -4.77 15.19
C LEU A 203 -9.29 -6.20 14.95
N SER A 204 -8.37 -7.16 14.82
CA SER A 204 -8.72 -8.59 14.69
C SER A 204 -9.55 -9.06 15.88
N ASP A 205 -9.13 -8.76 17.11
CA ASP A 205 -9.85 -9.13 18.32
C ASP A 205 -11.22 -8.43 18.39
N ALA A 206 -11.29 -7.14 18.05
CA ALA A 206 -12.55 -6.39 18.00
C ALA A 206 -13.55 -6.98 16.99
N LEU A 207 -13.07 -7.46 15.83
CA LEU A 207 -13.89 -8.13 14.82
C LEU A 207 -14.39 -9.49 15.31
N LEU A 208 -13.54 -10.29 15.96
CA LEU A 208 -13.91 -11.61 16.49
C LEU A 208 -14.93 -11.53 17.63
N LEU A 209 -14.88 -10.47 18.45
CA LEU A 209 -15.83 -10.24 19.53
C LEU A 209 -17.21 -9.79 19.04
N HIS A 210 -17.32 -9.30 17.81
CA HIS A 210 -18.60 -8.87 17.25
C HIS A 210 -19.47 -10.08 16.86
N PRO A 211 -20.82 -10.01 17.01
CA PRO A 211 -21.71 -11.14 16.70
C PRO A 211 -21.56 -11.72 15.29
N LEU A 212 -21.28 -10.85 14.31
CA LEU A 212 -21.06 -11.24 12.91
C LEU A 212 -19.60 -11.62 12.61
N GLY A 213 -18.69 -11.59 13.59
CA GLY A 213 -17.27 -11.89 13.39
C GLY A 213 -17.03 -13.30 12.86
N SER A 214 -17.86 -14.26 13.25
CA SER A 214 -17.81 -15.65 12.76
C SER A 214 -18.15 -15.82 11.27
N GLU A 215 -18.69 -14.79 10.62
CA GLU A 215 -18.98 -14.76 9.19
C GLU A 215 -17.81 -14.23 8.35
N LEU A 216 -16.73 -13.80 9.00
CA LEU A 216 -15.53 -13.24 8.36
C LEU A 216 -14.40 -14.26 8.37
N LEU A 217 -13.62 -14.28 7.29
CA LEU A 217 -12.32 -14.94 7.26
C LEU A 217 -11.24 -13.87 7.49
N LEU A 218 -10.73 -13.79 8.71
CA LEU A 218 -9.68 -12.82 9.06
C LEU A 218 -8.30 -13.34 8.64
N CYS A 219 -7.52 -12.47 8.00
CA CYS A 219 -6.19 -12.76 7.51
C CYS A 219 -5.22 -11.65 7.98
N PRO A 220 -4.69 -11.73 9.21
CA PRO A 220 -3.69 -10.78 9.68
C PRO A 220 -2.37 -10.99 8.93
N VAL A 221 -1.88 -9.93 8.28
CA VAL A 221 -0.69 -9.92 7.44
C VAL A 221 0.28 -8.87 7.95
N HIS A 222 1.49 -9.32 8.31
CA HIS A 222 2.58 -8.44 8.70
C HIS A 222 3.87 -8.89 8.01
N ALA A 223 4.85 -8.00 7.81
CA ALA A 223 6.11 -8.30 7.14
C ALA A 223 6.91 -9.45 7.82
N LEU A 224 6.65 -9.71 9.10
CA LEU A 224 7.25 -10.80 9.88
C LEU A 224 6.38 -12.06 9.96
N ALA A 225 5.23 -12.09 9.27
CA ALA A 225 4.32 -13.21 9.29
C ALA A 225 4.98 -14.46 8.69
N ALA A 226 4.66 -15.63 9.27
CA ALA A 226 5.16 -16.89 8.73
C ALA A 226 4.61 -17.11 7.30
N PRO A 227 5.35 -17.76 6.39
CA PRO A 227 4.91 -17.96 5.01
C PRO A 227 3.52 -18.61 4.86
N GLY A 228 3.10 -19.42 5.84
CA GLY A 228 1.77 -20.03 5.87
C GLY A 228 0.63 -19.05 6.20
N GLN A 229 0.90 -17.96 6.91
CA GLN A 229 -0.12 -16.93 7.22
C GLN A 229 -0.46 -16.07 6.00
N LEU A 230 0.47 -15.92 5.06
CA LEU A 230 0.17 -15.24 3.79
C LEU A 230 -0.71 -16.09 2.87
N GLN A 231 -0.75 -17.42 3.04
CA GLN A 231 -1.50 -18.28 2.11
C GLN A 231 -3.02 -18.08 2.21
N CYS A 232 -3.55 -17.77 3.39
CA CYS A 232 -4.99 -17.50 3.55
C CYS A 232 -5.43 -16.20 2.86
N SER A 233 -4.52 -15.24 2.58
CA SER A 233 -4.87 -14.03 1.83
C SER A 233 -5.07 -14.31 0.33
N PHE A 234 -4.41 -15.33 -0.23
CA PHE A 234 -4.44 -15.65 -1.68
C PHE A 234 -5.50 -16.66 -2.13
N THR A 235 -6.23 -17.32 -1.22
CA THR A 235 -7.28 -18.30 -1.59
C THR A 235 -8.56 -17.62 -2.10
N THR A 236 -9.16 -18.09 -3.19
CA THR A 236 -10.35 -17.44 -3.80
C THR A 236 -11.68 -18.11 -3.52
N ASP A 237 -11.67 -19.34 -2.97
CA ASP A 237 -12.85 -20.22 -2.93
C ASP A 237 -13.46 -20.35 -1.53
N GLU A 238 -13.35 -19.31 -0.71
CA GLU A 238 -13.88 -19.32 0.66
C GLU A 238 -15.31 -18.76 0.68
N PRO A 239 -16.27 -19.41 1.36
CA PRO A 239 -17.66 -18.96 1.41
C PRO A 239 -17.84 -17.71 2.27
N LEU A 240 -16.86 -17.40 3.13
CA LEU A 240 -16.86 -16.26 4.03
C LEU A 240 -16.21 -15.04 3.38
N ARG A 241 -16.64 -13.84 3.77
CA ARG A 241 -15.99 -12.62 3.32
C ARG A 241 -14.61 -12.52 3.95
N LYS A 242 -13.58 -12.40 3.10
CA LYS A 242 -12.21 -12.24 3.56
C LYS A 242 -11.94 -10.81 4.00
N VAL A 243 -11.32 -10.65 5.17
CA VAL A 243 -10.82 -9.37 5.68
C VAL A 243 -9.32 -9.53 5.93
N ILE A 244 -8.52 -8.84 5.13
CA ILE A 244 -7.07 -8.82 5.23
C ILE A 244 -6.71 -7.59 6.07
N LEU A 245 -6.01 -7.83 7.17
CA LEU A 245 -5.60 -6.84 8.16
C LEU A 245 -4.09 -6.65 8.12
#